data_AF-A0AB36IWW9-F1
#
_entry.id   AF-A0AB36IWW9-F1
#
_cell.length_a   1.000
_cell.length_b   1.000
_cell.length_c   1.000
_cell.angle_alpha   90.00
_cell.angle_beta   90.00
_cell.angle_gamma   90.00
#
_symmetry.space_group_name_H-M   'P 1'
#
loop_
_entity.id
_entity.type
_entity.pdbx_description
1 polymer ?
#
loop_
_entity_poly.entity_id
_entity_poly.type
_entity_poly.pdbx_seq_one_letter_code
_entity_poly.pdbx_strand_id
1 'polypeptide(L)'
;MSQIMYNYPAMLAHAGDMSGYAGTLQGLGADIATEQAALQNAWQGDTGLTYQAWQAQWNQAMEDLVRAYQAMSTTHESNTMAMLARDTAEAAKWGG
;
A
#
# COMPACT_ATOMS: atom_id res chain seq x y z
N MET A 1 36.20 -0.30 1.12
CA MET A 1 34.79 -0.39 0.68
C MET A 1 33.98 -0.78 1.90
N SER A 2 33.21 0.12 2.50
CA SER A 2 32.29 -0.28 3.57
C SER A 2 31.24 -1.18 2.95
N GLN A 3 31.24 -2.45 3.32
CA GLN A 3 30.22 -3.40 2.90
C GLN A 3 28.87 -2.80 3.35
N ILE A 4 28.00 -2.44 2.40
CA ILE A 4 26.61 -2.11 2.74
C ILE A 4 26.04 -3.41 3.29
N MET A 5 26.01 -3.54 4.62
CA MET A 5 25.27 -4.60 5.29
C MET A 5 23.80 -4.25 5.11
N TYR A 6 23.10 -4.97 4.24
CA TYR A 6 21.66 -4.84 4.13
C TYR A 6 21.03 -5.21 5.47
N ASN A 7 20.32 -4.27 6.09
CA ASN A 7 19.59 -4.51 7.33
C ASN A 7 18.26 -5.19 7.02
N TYR A 8 18.30 -6.49 6.72
CA TYR A 8 17.11 -7.28 6.37
C TYR A 8 15.98 -7.17 7.40
N PRO A 9 16.24 -7.24 8.73
CA PRO A 9 15.19 -7.03 9.73
C PRO A 9 14.49 -5.67 9.59
N ALA A 10 15.24 -4.59 9.40
CA ALA A 10 14.65 -3.26 9.22
C ALA A 10 13.87 -3.14 7.90
N MET A 11 14.34 -3.78 6.82
CA MET A 11 13.63 -3.81 5.55
C MET A 11 12.30 -4.58 5.63
N LEU A 12 12.29 -5.72 6.35
CA LEU A 12 11.05 -6.47 6.62
C LEU A 12 10.10 -5.69 7.52
N ALA A 13 10.62 -5.03 8.58
CA ALA A 13 9.81 -4.14 9.41
C ALA A 13 9.17 -3.03 8.57
N HIS A 14 9.94 -2.42 7.64
CA HIS A 14 9.42 -1.41 6.74
C HIS A 14 8.31 -1.94 5.81
N ALA A 15 8.42 -3.17 5.31
CA ALA A 15 7.34 -3.81 4.55
C ALA A 15 6.06 -3.97 5.39
N GLY A 16 6.21 -4.34 6.67
CA GLY A 16 5.11 -4.38 7.65
C GLY A 16 4.46 -3.02 7.89
N ASP A 17 5.27 -1.97 8.06
CA ASP A 17 4.77 -0.59 8.22
C ASP A 17 3.96 -0.15 6.99
N MET A 18 4.44 -0.48 5.78
CA MET A 18 3.69 -0.26 4.55
C MET A 18 2.32 -0.95 4.60
N SER A 19 2.25 -2.21 5.00
CA SER A 19 0.95 -2.89 5.16
C SER A 19 0.02 -2.14 6.13
N GLY A 20 0.56 -1.54 7.20
CA GLY A 20 -0.20 -0.65 8.09
C GLY A 20 -0.72 0.62 7.39
N TYR A 21 0.10 1.28 6.58
CA TYR A 21 -0.32 2.47 5.82
C TYR A 21 -1.44 2.20 4.81
N ALA A 22 -1.54 0.98 4.27
CA ALA A 22 -2.68 0.60 3.42
C ALA A 22 -4.01 0.70 4.19
N GLY A 23 -4.03 0.30 5.47
CA GLY A 23 -5.19 0.45 6.35
C GLY A 23 -5.52 1.91 6.63
N THR A 24 -4.50 2.75 6.83
CA THR A 24 -4.68 4.21 6.99
C THR A 24 -5.29 4.84 5.73
N LEU A 25 -4.83 4.46 4.53
CA LEU A 25 -5.40 4.94 3.27
C LEU A 25 -6.87 4.54 3.12
N GLN A 26 -7.21 3.30 3.49
CA GLN A 26 -8.59 2.83 3.48
C GLN A 26 -9.47 3.63 4.44
N GLY A 27 -9.00 3.90 5.66
CA GLY A 27 -9.71 4.70 6.66
C GLY A 27 -9.96 6.13 6.16
N LEU A 28 -8.91 6.79 5.67
CA LEU A 28 -9.02 8.13 5.08
C LEU A 28 -10.03 8.18 3.92
N GLY A 29 -10.02 7.15 3.08
CA GLY A 29 -10.98 7.04 1.98
C GLY A 29 -12.43 6.92 2.44
N ALA A 30 -12.67 6.19 3.53
CA ALA A 30 -13.99 6.06 4.14
C ALA A 30 -14.47 7.36 4.80
N ASP A 31 -13.56 8.10 5.44
CA ASP A 31 -13.88 9.41 6.03
C ASP A 31 -14.30 10.41 4.95
N ILE A 32 -13.55 10.50 3.85
CA ILE A 32 -13.90 11.35 2.70
C ILE A 32 -15.28 10.95 2.12
N ALA A 33 -15.53 9.65 1.94
CA ALA A 33 -16.82 9.16 1.45
C ALA A 33 -17.98 9.57 2.37
N THR A 34 -17.75 9.53 3.69
CA THR A 34 -18.73 9.92 4.70
C THR A 34 -19.02 11.43 4.66
N GLU A 35 -17.98 12.26 4.56
CA GLU A 35 -18.14 13.70 4.45
C GLU A 35 -18.90 14.10 3.17
N GLN A 36 -18.58 13.48 2.04
CA GLN A 36 -19.28 13.75 0.78
C GLN A 36 -20.73 13.25 0.81
N ALA A 37 -21.02 12.16 1.52
CA ALA A 37 -22.38 11.68 1.77
C ALA A 37 -23.24 12.72 2.51
N ALA A 38 -22.67 13.41 3.50
CA ALA A 38 -23.38 14.46 4.23
C ALA A 38 -23.76 15.65 3.33
N LEU A 39 -23.00 15.88 2.25
CA LEU A 39 -23.22 16.95 1.29
C LEU A 39 -24.11 16.55 0.11
N GLN A 40 -24.65 15.32 0.08
CA GLN A 40 -25.41 14.81 -1.08
C GLN A 40 -26.60 15.70 -1.49
N ASN A 41 -27.25 16.38 -0.54
CA ASN A 41 -28.39 17.26 -0.82
C ASN A 41 -28.00 18.52 -1.59
N ALA A 42 -26.72 18.89 -1.56
CA ALA A 42 -26.14 20.01 -2.30
C ALA A 42 -25.66 19.60 -3.71
N TRP A 43 -25.66 18.31 -4.05
CA TRP A 43 -25.43 17.85 -5.42
C TRP A 43 -26.68 18.03 -6.25
N GLN A 44 -26.90 19.28 -6.65
CA GLN A 44 -27.92 19.71 -7.60
C GLN A 44 -27.23 20.35 -8.81
N GLY A 45 -27.60 19.94 -10.01
CA GLY A 45 -27.14 20.55 -11.27
C GLY A 45 -26.62 19.55 -12.31
N ASP A 46 -26.60 19.98 -13.57
CA ASP A 46 -26.13 19.21 -14.74
C ASP A 46 -24.60 19.05 -14.82
N THR A 47 -23.87 19.16 -13.70
CA THR A 47 -22.40 19.07 -13.65
C THR A 47 -21.85 17.70 -14.07
N GLY A 48 -22.72 16.75 -14.45
CA GLY A 48 -22.37 15.53 -15.18
C GLY A 48 -22.13 14.30 -14.32
N LEU A 49 -21.99 14.45 -12.99
CA LEU A 49 -21.77 13.34 -12.07
C LEU A 49 -22.78 13.38 -10.91
N THR A 50 -23.63 12.37 -10.81
CA THR A 50 -24.59 12.22 -9.71
C THR A 50 -23.91 11.69 -8.45
N TYR A 51 -24.62 11.73 -7.32
CA TYR A 51 -24.07 11.22 -6.07
C TYR A 51 -23.64 9.77 -6.13
N GLN A 52 -24.54 8.99 -6.68
CA GLN A 52 -24.41 7.56 -6.80
C GLN A 52 -23.25 7.21 -7.75
N ALA A 53 -23.09 7.98 -8.84
CA ALA A 53 -21.99 7.79 -9.77
C ALA A 53 -20.63 8.14 -9.14
N TRP A 54 -20.55 9.26 -8.42
CA TRP A 54 -19.34 9.64 -7.70
C TRP A 54 -18.96 8.59 -6.64
N GLN A 55 -19.93 8.15 -5.83
CA GLN A 55 -19.69 7.18 -4.76
C GLN A 55 -19.17 5.84 -5.31
N ALA A 56 -19.77 5.36 -6.40
CA ALA A 56 -19.31 4.13 -7.06
C ALA A 56 -17.88 4.27 -7.60
N GLN A 57 -17.58 5.39 -8.27
CA GLN A 57 -16.24 5.66 -8.81
C GLN A 57 -15.20 5.82 -7.68
N TRP A 58 -15.56 6.50 -6.59
CA TRP A 58 -14.70 6.67 -5.42
C TRP A 58 -14.35 5.34 -4.77
N ASN A 59 -15.35 4.49 -4.52
CA ASN A 59 -15.14 3.18 -3.91
C ASN A 59 -14.20 2.31 -4.77
N GLN A 60 -14.41 2.31 -6.10
CA GLN A 60 -13.53 1.58 -7.03
C GLN A 60 -12.09 2.12 -6.98
N ALA A 61 -11.93 3.45 -7.05
CA ALA A 61 -10.60 4.07 -7.01
C ALA A 61 -9.87 3.79 -5.69
N MET A 62 -10.58 3.81 -4.56
CA MET A 62 -10.01 3.49 -3.26
C MET A 62 -9.62 2.01 -3.13
N GLU A 63 -10.43 1.10 -3.66
CA GLU A 63 -10.10 -0.33 -3.70
C GLU A 63 -8.83 -0.58 -4.54
N ASP A 64 -8.73 0.04 -5.71
CA ASP A 64 -7.58 -0.08 -6.59
C ASP A 64 -6.32 0.53 -5.96
N LEU A 65 -6.43 1.69 -5.30
CA LEU A 65 -5.33 2.32 -4.57
C LEU A 65 -4.79 1.40 -3.46
N VAL A 66 -5.67 0.87 -2.62
CA VAL A 66 -5.28 0.00 -1.50
C VAL A 66 -4.62 -1.28 -2.03
N ARG A 67 -5.18 -1.89 -3.06
CA ARG A 67 -4.59 -3.06 -3.71
C ARG A 67 -3.22 -2.78 -4.30
N ALA A 68 -3.06 -1.67 -5.01
CA ALA A 68 -1.77 -1.28 -5.58
C ALA A 68 -0.71 -1.08 -4.48
N TYR A 69 -1.09 -0.43 -3.38
CA TYR A 69 -0.20 -0.21 -2.24
C TYR A 69 0.20 -1.53 -1.56
N GLN A 70 -0.75 -2.44 -1.35
CA GLN A 70 -0.48 -3.79 -0.81
C GLN A 70 0.44 -4.60 -1.72
N ALA A 71 0.26 -4.51 -3.04
CA ALA A 71 1.15 -5.15 -4.01
C ALA A 71 2.58 -4.62 -3.92
N MET A 72 2.76 -3.30 -3.71
CA MET A 72 4.07 -2.70 -3.47
C MET A 72 4.72 -3.21 -2.17
N SER A 73 3.96 -3.28 -1.06
CA SER A 73 4.44 -3.84 0.21
C SER A 73 4.89 -5.31 0.06
N THR A 74 4.07 -6.14 -0.60
CA THR A 74 4.37 -7.55 -0.89
C THR A 74 5.63 -7.69 -1.75
N THR A 75 5.79 -6.83 -2.76
CA THR A 75 6.98 -6.83 -3.62
C THR A 75 8.23 -6.47 -2.82
N HIS A 76 8.14 -5.47 -1.94
CA HIS A 76 9.25 -5.06 -1.08
C HIS A 76 9.67 -6.18 -0.12
N GLU A 77 8.71 -6.87 0.51
CA GLU A 77 8.96 -8.03 1.36
C GLU A 77 9.62 -9.17 0.57
N SER A 78 9.05 -9.52 -0.59
CA SER A 78 9.55 -10.62 -1.43
C SER A 78 10.99 -10.37 -1.91
N ASN A 79 11.30 -9.14 -2.32
CA ASN A 79 12.64 -8.74 -2.70
C ASN A 79 13.63 -8.86 -1.54
N THR A 80 13.21 -8.44 -0.34
CA THR A 80 14.01 -8.52 0.88
C THR A 80 14.34 -9.97 1.22
N MET A 81 13.34 -10.86 1.15
CA MET A 81 13.51 -12.29 1.40
C MET A 81 14.41 -12.96 0.36
N ALA A 82 14.26 -12.61 -0.93
CA ALA A 82 15.12 -13.12 -2.00
C ALA A 82 16.58 -12.70 -1.81
N MET A 83 16.82 -11.45 -1.41
CA MET A 83 18.17 -10.97 -1.09
C MET A 83 18.77 -11.68 0.11
N LEU A 84 18.01 -11.85 1.22
CA LEU A 84 18.46 -12.58 2.40
C LEU A 84 18.82 -14.04 2.08
N ALA A 85 18.00 -14.71 1.26
CA ALA A 85 18.25 -16.08 0.84
C ALA A 85 19.54 -16.20 0.02
N ARG A 86 19.77 -15.25 -0.90
CA ARG A 86 21.01 -15.19 -1.69
C ARG A 86 22.22 -14.98 -0.80
N ASP A 87 22.18 -14.03 0.12
CA ASP A 87 23.30 -13.73 1.02
C ASP A 87 23.63 -14.93 1.93
N THR A 88 22.61 -15.63 2.43
CA THR A 88 22.79 -16.87 3.19
C THR A 88 23.45 -17.96 2.36
N ALA A 89 23.04 -18.11 1.09
CA ALA A 89 23.64 -19.09 0.18
C ALA A 89 25.10 -18.75 -0.18
N GLU A 90 25.43 -17.46 -0.37
CA GLU A 90 26.83 -17.04 -0.59
C GLU A 90 27.68 -17.27 0.65
N ALA A 91 27.19 -16.97 1.85
CA ALA A 91 27.91 -17.24 3.10
C ALA A 91 28.22 -18.74 3.28
N ALA A 92 27.28 -19.61 2.93
CA ALA A 92 27.45 -21.06 3.04
C ALA A 92 28.56 -21.61 2.12
N LYS A 93 28.84 -20.96 0.98
CA LYS A 93 29.91 -21.40 0.04
C LYS A 93 31.32 -21.27 0.63
N TRP A 94 31.52 -20.36 1.59
CA TRP A 94 32.84 -20.07 2.17
C TRP A 94 33.01 -20.61 3.60
N GLY A 95 31.98 -21.22 4.17
CA GLY A 95 31.99 -21.81 5.52
C GLY A 95 32.19 -23.33 5.57
N GLY A 96 32.49 -23.97 4.43
CA GLY A 96 32.78 -25.40 4.31
C GLY A 96 34.27 -25.69 4.17
#